data_AF-A0AAV9P1C2-F1
#
_entry.id   AF-A0AAV9P1C2-F1
#
_cell.length_a   1.000
_cell.length_b   1.000
_cell.length_c   1.000
_cell.angle_alpha   90.00
_cell.angle_beta   90.00
_cell.angle_gamma   90.00
#
_symmetry.space_group_name_H-M   'P 1'
#
loop_
_entity.id
_entity.type
_entity.pdbx_description
1 polymer ?
#
loop_
_entity_poly.entity_id
_entity_poly.type
_entity_poly.pdbx_seq_one_letter_code
_entity_poly.pdbx_strand_id
1 'polypeptide(L)'
;MASRHQRIVAYLRLRHRDFDRVMSFTVSANDDYHIGREEVEDSFNIKAQSISKHHVKIRCGMYDELHEDTRVAPMVYARVLSKNPVRLVRQGMDGEDRSHRVSSMDSDVLLDDGDVLELSDAVSVEFVAREEYAATADGLNDTQWREFELLRPHYEVTNRRLGVGGNASVFVAVKAQSLRQVACKVLPVPFVNPEAEARIMKDLKLDDDERDARLADLERRMNKRRSELTREYGTLKDLNHPNIVALEKVIYTPNNIYIFQELITGGDLMSYTDLKGVLGEPQAAVIVRQILKAVEYLHDNGIVHRDIKPENVLMTSWRDGARVVLTDFGQARTVGDAKAVAKKSAVFRMQSVVGTIGYTAPEVLRQLKRDLHDKGYSKAIDIWSVGCIAAVLLTGEMLCLDQPNAMDEDLDYSQLSQAIDLDVLDTATWWQSVGRKPKSFVRGCAAVDETQRLTAKQALLHEWFTNRHYADELEAAYQRAIADWKPRQGSGNVIEYIDTDVKTTKKRTTAASTKSHHFAVPAQQPAKPSLFFGTKNNVPTKAATTAFQANRNDSSDEEMTQIPESPPQHTTYETQVTVDPEFTEPSGINKDPQMSFGQPSIPSPPPFSLPGWSDLPPSSQMPLGSLPPPPPDSFK
;
A
#
# COMPACT_ATOMS: atom_id res chain seq x y z
N MET A 1 6.90 33.25 -7.59
CA MET A 1 5.93 32.28 -8.15
C MET A 1 5.98 32.35 -9.67
N ALA A 2 7.03 31.79 -10.28
CA ALA A 2 7.15 31.71 -11.73
C ALA A 2 6.29 30.54 -12.25
N SER A 3 5.68 30.73 -13.43
CA SER A 3 4.85 29.79 -14.19
C SER A 3 5.33 28.34 -14.13
N ARG A 4 4.76 27.53 -13.21
CA ARG A 4 5.02 26.08 -13.07
C ARG A 4 4.07 25.24 -13.96
N HIS A 5 3.63 25.75 -15.10
CA HIS A 5 2.57 25.13 -15.89
C HIS A 5 3.04 24.84 -17.32
N GLN A 6 2.78 23.60 -17.78
CA GLN A 6 2.80 23.10 -19.16
C GLN A 6 4.08 22.41 -19.68
N ARG A 7 4.68 21.50 -18.92
CA ARG A 7 5.50 20.44 -19.55
C ARG A 7 4.57 19.47 -20.28
N ILE A 8 4.76 19.34 -21.60
CA ILE A 8 4.08 18.32 -22.41
C ILE A 8 4.64 16.95 -22.03
N VAL A 9 3.75 15.98 -21.77
CA VAL A 9 4.10 14.61 -21.36
C VAL A 9 3.73 13.57 -22.42
N ALA A 10 2.72 13.85 -23.25
CA ALA A 10 2.23 12.94 -24.26
C ALA A 10 1.42 13.69 -25.34
N TYR A 11 0.99 12.95 -26.36
CA TYR A 11 0.15 13.42 -27.45
C TYR A 11 -1.03 12.47 -27.64
N LEU A 12 -2.17 13.03 -28.03
CA LEU A 12 -3.38 12.30 -28.41
C LEU A 12 -3.59 12.49 -29.91
N ARG A 13 -3.46 11.41 -30.67
CA ARG A 13 -3.66 11.41 -32.13
C ARG A 13 -5.07 10.94 -32.45
N LEU A 14 -5.95 11.88 -32.72
CA LEU A 14 -7.32 11.63 -33.15
C LEU A 14 -7.35 11.29 -34.64
N ARG A 15 -8.00 10.18 -34.98
CA ARG A 15 -8.15 9.65 -36.33
C ARG A 15 -9.60 9.39 -36.69
N HIS A 16 -9.90 9.51 -37.99
CA HIS A 16 -11.15 9.06 -38.57
C HIS A 16 -10.85 8.12 -39.75
N ARG A 17 -11.53 6.98 -39.84
CA ARG A 17 -11.25 5.92 -40.84
C ARG A 17 -11.27 6.42 -42.28
N ASP A 18 -12.18 7.35 -42.58
CA ASP A 18 -12.40 7.86 -43.94
C ASP A 18 -11.54 9.09 -44.31
N PHE A 19 -10.65 9.55 -43.42
CA PHE A 19 -9.78 10.72 -43.66
C PHE A 19 -8.31 10.37 -43.38
N ASP A 20 -7.41 10.76 -44.28
CA ASP A 20 -5.96 10.55 -44.09
C ASP A 20 -5.34 11.53 -43.08
N ARG A 21 -6.05 12.61 -42.72
CA ARG A 21 -5.57 13.59 -41.75
C ARG A 21 -5.62 13.02 -40.33
N VAL A 22 -4.56 13.26 -39.57
CA VAL A 22 -4.49 12.98 -38.13
C VAL A 22 -4.43 14.30 -37.38
N MET A 23 -5.28 14.47 -36.37
CA MET A 23 -5.23 15.63 -35.48
C MET A 23 -4.48 15.25 -34.21
N SER A 24 -3.55 16.10 -33.77
CA SER A 24 -2.73 15.85 -32.59
C SER A 24 -3.04 16.89 -31.51
N PHE A 25 -3.36 16.42 -30.31
CA PHE A 25 -3.55 17.26 -29.13
C PHE A 25 -2.42 16.99 -28.13
N THR A 26 -1.88 18.03 -27.53
CA THR A 26 -0.84 17.91 -26.51
C THR A 26 -1.45 17.61 -25.15
N VAL A 27 -0.91 16.63 -24.44
CA VAL A 27 -1.22 16.36 -23.04
C VAL A 27 -0.10 16.96 -22.19
N SER A 28 -0.46 17.93 -21.37
CA SER A 28 0.41 18.56 -20.37
C SER A 28 0.28 17.87 -19.02
N ALA A 29 1.35 17.93 -18.25
CA ALA A 29 1.34 17.49 -16.86
C ALA A 29 0.24 18.21 -16.06
N ASN A 30 -0.49 17.45 -15.24
CA ASN A 30 -1.54 17.91 -14.34
C ASN A 30 -2.79 18.54 -15.00
N ASP A 31 -2.94 18.43 -16.33
CA ASP A 31 -4.12 18.91 -17.06
C ASP A 31 -5.12 17.79 -17.38
N ASP A 32 -6.40 18.18 -17.46
CA ASP A 32 -7.52 17.35 -17.87
C ASP A 32 -7.96 17.71 -19.30
N TYR A 33 -8.06 16.72 -20.16
CA TYR A 33 -8.49 16.86 -21.55
C TYR A 33 -9.78 16.09 -21.78
N HIS A 34 -10.72 16.70 -22.49
CA HIS A 34 -11.98 16.07 -22.84
C HIS A 34 -11.99 15.83 -24.35
N ILE A 35 -12.37 14.61 -24.75
CA ILE A 35 -12.61 14.25 -26.15
C ILE A 35 -14.07 13.86 -26.25
N GLY A 36 -14.79 14.61 -27.07
CA GLY A 36 -16.21 14.46 -27.30
C GLY A 36 -16.57 14.75 -28.74
N ARG A 37 -17.86 15.01 -28.95
CA ARG A 37 -18.41 15.24 -30.28
C ARG A 37 -17.81 16.48 -30.92
N GLU A 38 -17.71 17.58 -30.18
CA GLU A 38 -17.26 18.87 -30.70
C GLU A 38 -15.83 18.77 -31.25
N GLU A 39 -14.92 18.17 -30.50
CA GLU A 39 -13.53 17.98 -30.92
C GLU A 39 -13.41 17.14 -32.18
N VAL A 40 -14.29 16.14 -32.37
CA VAL A 40 -14.33 15.30 -33.57
C VAL A 40 -14.94 16.04 -34.76
N GLU A 41 -16.06 16.73 -34.55
CA GLU A 41 -16.76 17.47 -35.61
C GLU A 41 -15.87 18.61 -36.15
N ASP A 42 -15.19 19.34 -35.27
CA ASP A 42 -14.23 20.38 -35.66
C ASP A 42 -13.00 19.81 -36.36
N SER A 43 -12.51 18.66 -35.88
CA SER A 43 -11.31 18.00 -36.42
C SER A 43 -11.49 17.41 -37.81
N PHE A 44 -12.71 17.03 -38.22
CA PHE A 44 -12.95 16.36 -39.52
C PHE A 44 -14.06 17.01 -40.36
N ASN A 45 -14.72 18.05 -39.85
CA ASN A 45 -15.85 18.71 -40.50
C ASN A 45 -16.97 17.72 -40.88
N ILE A 46 -17.34 16.85 -39.92
CA ILE A 46 -18.38 15.83 -40.06
C ILE A 46 -19.45 15.98 -38.98
N LYS A 47 -20.52 15.20 -39.07
CA LYS A 47 -21.49 15.02 -37.96
C LYS A 47 -21.22 13.71 -37.24
N ALA A 48 -20.74 13.77 -35.99
CA ALA A 48 -20.31 12.61 -35.22
C ALA A 48 -21.38 12.18 -34.20
N GLN A 49 -22.56 11.79 -34.68
CA GLN A 49 -23.70 11.44 -33.80
C GLN A 49 -23.44 10.23 -32.89
N SER A 50 -22.58 9.30 -33.33
CA SER A 50 -22.14 8.14 -32.54
C SER A 50 -21.24 8.53 -31.35
N ILE A 51 -20.69 9.75 -31.35
CA ILE A 51 -19.83 10.29 -30.30
C ILE A 51 -20.67 11.13 -29.32
N SER A 52 -20.49 10.88 -28.02
CA SER A 52 -21.11 11.67 -26.95
C SER A 52 -20.47 13.04 -26.82
N LYS A 53 -21.19 14.05 -26.29
CA LYS A 53 -20.64 15.39 -26.04
C LYS A 53 -19.39 15.36 -25.14
N HIS A 54 -19.38 14.48 -24.15
CA HIS A 54 -18.19 14.12 -23.38
C HIS A 54 -18.03 12.61 -23.48
N HIS A 55 -17.12 12.13 -24.32
CA HIS A 55 -16.98 10.70 -24.58
C HIS A 55 -15.92 10.09 -23.66
N VAL A 56 -14.71 10.67 -23.69
CA VAL A 56 -13.59 10.26 -22.86
C VAL A 56 -12.97 11.50 -22.23
N LYS A 57 -12.49 11.34 -21.00
CA LYS A 57 -11.62 12.30 -20.34
C LYS A 57 -10.24 11.68 -20.20
N ILE A 58 -9.22 12.36 -20.72
CA ILE A 58 -7.82 12.02 -20.51
C ILE A 58 -7.29 12.91 -19.39
N ARG A 59 -6.62 12.32 -18.41
CA ARG A 59 -6.04 13.01 -17.26
C ARG A 59 -4.59 12.60 -17.13
N CYS A 60 -3.68 13.56 -17.11
CA CYS A 60 -2.35 13.29 -16.60
C CYS A 60 -2.40 13.35 -15.06
N GLY A 61 -2.13 12.23 -14.41
CA GLY A 61 -1.72 12.19 -13.02
C GLY A 61 -0.41 12.96 -12.81
N MET A 62 0.09 12.98 -11.59
CA MET A 62 1.21 13.84 -11.27
C MET A 62 2.49 13.49 -12.03
N TYR A 63 3.17 14.52 -12.51
CA TYR A 63 4.54 14.44 -13.00
C TYR A 63 5.42 15.24 -12.05
N ASP A 64 6.30 14.56 -11.32
CA ASP A 64 7.33 15.24 -10.56
C ASP A 64 8.44 15.68 -11.52
N GLU A 65 8.57 16.99 -11.73
CA GLU A 65 9.63 17.58 -12.55
C GLU A 65 11.02 17.46 -11.88
N LEU A 66 11.06 17.25 -10.56
CA LEU A 66 12.28 17.12 -9.76
C LEU A 66 12.81 15.69 -9.73
N HIS A 67 11.99 14.69 -10.09
CA HIS A 67 12.49 13.35 -10.33
C HIS A 67 13.22 13.30 -11.67
N GLU A 68 14.55 13.42 -11.59
CA GLU A 68 15.48 13.19 -12.72
C GLU A 68 15.42 11.77 -13.27
N ASP A 69 14.70 10.87 -12.59
CA ASP A 69 14.55 9.47 -12.99
C ASP A 69 13.53 9.31 -14.13
N THR A 70 14.00 9.44 -15.37
CA THR A 70 13.20 9.25 -16.59
C THR A 70 12.66 7.82 -16.77
N ARG A 71 12.96 6.87 -15.86
CA ARG A 71 12.56 5.46 -15.97
C ARG A 71 11.09 5.20 -15.61
N VAL A 72 10.39 6.15 -15.01
CA VAL A 72 8.95 6.06 -14.70
C VAL A 72 8.18 7.07 -15.54
N ALA A 73 7.35 6.57 -16.46
CA ALA A 73 6.58 7.43 -17.35
C ALA A 73 5.48 8.20 -16.59
N PRO A 74 5.06 9.38 -17.07
CA PRO A 74 3.93 10.15 -16.53
C PRO A 74 2.64 9.34 -16.56
N MET A 75 1.86 9.32 -15.48
CA MET A 75 0.66 8.49 -15.35
C MET A 75 -0.52 9.11 -16.09
N VAL A 76 -0.79 8.72 -17.33
CA VAL A 76 -1.92 9.27 -18.10
C VAL A 76 -3.10 8.30 -18.11
N TYR A 77 -4.24 8.74 -17.60
CA TYR A 77 -5.44 7.95 -17.44
C TYR A 77 -6.52 8.34 -18.44
N ALA A 78 -7.22 7.34 -18.97
CA ALA A 78 -8.48 7.52 -19.69
C ALA A 78 -9.66 7.11 -18.81
N ARG A 79 -10.65 8.01 -18.71
CA ARG A 79 -11.96 7.74 -18.13
C ARG A 79 -13.04 7.82 -19.20
N VAL A 80 -13.79 6.75 -19.37
CA VAL A 80 -14.97 6.74 -20.24
C VAL A 80 -16.11 7.47 -19.54
N LEU A 81 -16.64 8.50 -20.18
CA LEU A 81 -17.78 9.30 -19.68
C LEU A 81 -19.07 9.01 -20.45
N SER A 82 -18.95 8.42 -21.64
CA SER A 82 -20.07 8.04 -22.49
C SER A 82 -20.86 6.86 -21.94
N LYS A 83 -22.12 6.75 -22.41
CA LYS A 83 -22.92 5.53 -22.27
C LYS A 83 -22.42 4.42 -23.18
N ASN A 84 -21.91 4.78 -24.35
CA ASN A 84 -21.29 3.83 -25.28
C ASN A 84 -19.90 3.46 -24.76
N PRO A 85 -19.58 2.16 -24.63
CA PRO A 85 -18.25 1.74 -24.21
C PRO A 85 -17.22 2.06 -25.31
N VAL A 86 -16.00 2.31 -24.87
CA VAL A 86 -14.83 2.50 -25.73
C VAL A 86 -14.10 1.16 -25.85
N ARG A 87 -13.60 0.81 -27.04
CA ARG A 87 -12.70 -0.33 -27.17
C ARG A 87 -11.27 0.16 -27.01
N LEU A 88 -10.59 -0.27 -25.95
CA LEU A 88 -9.15 -0.07 -25.79
C LEU A 88 -8.43 -1.21 -26.52
N VAL A 89 -7.61 -0.85 -27.50
CA VAL A 89 -6.68 -1.74 -28.21
C VAL A 89 -5.28 -1.43 -27.69
N ARG A 90 -4.58 -2.46 -27.22
CA ARG A 90 -3.22 -2.38 -26.69
C ARG A 90 -2.34 -3.38 -27.41
N GLN A 91 -1.15 -2.97 -27.81
CA GLN A 91 -0.17 -3.88 -28.33
C GLN A 91 0.47 -4.66 -27.18
N GLY A 92 0.40 -5.99 -27.27
CA GLY A 92 1.09 -6.87 -26.34
C GLY A 92 2.61 -6.76 -26.46
N MET A 93 3.32 -7.18 -25.41
CA MET A 93 4.78 -7.34 -25.46
C MET A 93 5.26 -8.29 -26.58
N ASP A 94 4.41 -9.23 -27.00
CA ASP A 94 4.63 -10.15 -28.12
C ASP A 94 4.29 -9.55 -29.49
N GLY A 95 3.88 -8.28 -29.53
CA GLY A 95 3.50 -7.56 -30.74
C GLY A 95 2.08 -7.82 -31.23
N GLU A 96 1.32 -8.69 -30.55
CA GLU A 96 -0.09 -8.97 -30.89
C GLU A 96 -1.03 -7.95 -30.25
N ASP A 97 -1.96 -7.41 -31.06
CA ASP A 97 -2.98 -6.49 -30.56
C ASP A 97 -4.05 -7.20 -29.74
N ARG A 98 -4.37 -6.61 -28.59
CA ARG A 98 -5.41 -7.08 -27.69
C ARG A 98 -6.42 -5.98 -27.48
N SER A 99 -7.70 -6.34 -27.52
CA SER A 99 -8.75 -5.35 -27.37
C SER A 99 -9.78 -5.74 -26.31
N HIS A 100 -10.22 -4.76 -25.54
CA HIS A 100 -11.27 -4.93 -24.54
C HIS A 100 -12.15 -3.70 -24.44
N ARG A 101 -13.38 -3.90 -23.95
CA ARG A 101 -14.36 -2.81 -23.80
C ARG A 101 -14.24 -2.19 -22.41
N VAL A 102 -14.19 -0.87 -22.37
CA VAL A 102 -14.17 -0.05 -21.16
C VAL A 102 -15.44 0.81 -21.17
N SER A 103 -16.19 0.76 -20.09
CA SER A 103 -17.44 1.51 -19.89
C SER A 103 -17.26 2.61 -18.84
N SER A 104 -18.27 3.47 -18.70
CA SER A 104 -18.31 4.50 -17.65
C SER A 104 -18.50 3.95 -16.24
N MET A 105 -18.79 2.65 -16.09
CA MET A 105 -18.88 1.95 -14.80
C MET A 105 -17.54 1.35 -14.38
N ASP A 106 -16.56 1.29 -15.29
CA ASP A 106 -15.23 0.77 -15.01
C ASP A 106 -14.33 1.88 -14.42
N SER A 107 -13.25 1.46 -13.75
CA SER A 107 -12.25 2.37 -13.22
C SER A 107 -11.44 3.03 -14.35
N ASP A 108 -10.73 4.10 -14.00
CA ASP A 108 -9.78 4.76 -14.91
C ASP A 108 -8.75 3.76 -15.42
N VAL A 109 -8.42 3.90 -16.71
CA VAL A 109 -7.46 3.02 -17.37
C VAL A 109 -6.18 3.80 -17.60
N LEU A 110 -5.08 3.29 -17.04
CA LEU A 110 -3.75 3.83 -17.26
C LEU A 110 -3.29 3.45 -18.68
N LEU A 111 -3.04 4.47 -19.48
CA LEU A 111 -2.60 4.34 -20.87
C LEU A 111 -1.10 4.01 -20.93
N ASP A 112 -0.77 3.11 -21.86
CA ASP A 112 0.60 2.78 -22.26
C ASP A 112 0.85 3.33 -23.67
N ASP A 113 2.12 3.56 -24.01
CA ASP A 113 2.48 4.08 -25.33
C ASP A 113 1.93 3.19 -26.47
N GLY A 114 1.31 3.81 -27.46
CA GLY A 114 0.69 3.11 -28.59
C GLY A 114 -0.74 2.60 -28.33
N ASP A 115 -1.30 2.77 -27.13
CA ASP A 115 -2.69 2.43 -26.86
C ASP A 115 -3.66 3.19 -27.78
N VAL A 116 -4.66 2.48 -28.31
CA VAL A 116 -5.70 3.07 -29.16
C VAL A 116 -7.08 2.93 -28.51
N LEU A 117 -7.73 4.07 -28.28
CA LEU A 117 -9.10 4.17 -27.80
C LEU A 117 -10.05 4.33 -28.99
N GLU A 118 -10.71 3.26 -29.41
CA GLU A 118 -11.75 3.30 -30.43
C GLU A 118 -13.07 3.80 -29.81
N LEU A 119 -13.41 5.05 -30.12
CA LEU A 119 -14.63 5.71 -29.62
C LEU A 119 -15.88 5.29 -30.42
N SER A 120 -15.68 4.87 -31.67
CA SER A 120 -16.69 4.28 -32.56
C SER A 120 -16.01 3.51 -33.69
N ASP A 121 -16.78 2.84 -34.55
CA ASP A 121 -16.26 2.10 -35.72
C ASP A 121 -15.45 2.97 -36.71
N ALA A 122 -15.58 4.30 -36.63
CA ALA A 122 -14.92 5.25 -37.51
C ALA A 122 -13.93 6.17 -36.81
N VAL A 123 -13.97 6.31 -35.48
CA VAL A 123 -13.20 7.32 -34.74
C VAL A 123 -12.36 6.66 -33.66
N SER A 124 -11.06 6.94 -33.66
CA SER A 124 -10.13 6.44 -32.65
C SER A 124 -9.14 7.51 -32.18
N VAL A 125 -8.62 7.32 -30.98
CA VAL A 125 -7.59 8.18 -30.37
C VAL A 125 -6.41 7.29 -30.01
N GLU A 126 -5.25 7.50 -30.65
CA GLU A 126 -3.98 6.86 -30.28
C GLU A 126 -3.28 7.72 -29.23
N PHE A 127 -2.87 7.10 -28.13
CA PHE A 127 -2.03 7.71 -27.11
C PHE A 127 -0.56 7.49 -27.45
N VAL A 128 0.19 8.58 -27.50
CA VAL A 128 1.62 8.58 -27.83
C VAL A 128 2.37 9.28 -26.72
N ALA A 129 3.12 8.53 -25.93
CA ALA A 129 4.01 9.08 -24.93
C ALA A 129 5.13 9.87 -25.63
N ARG A 130 5.73 10.84 -24.93
CA ARG A 130 6.98 11.43 -25.44
C ARG A 130 8.07 10.36 -25.52
N GLU A 131 8.96 10.50 -26.49
CA GLU A 131 10.07 9.57 -26.74
C GLU A 131 10.90 9.29 -25.48
N GLU A 132 11.15 10.31 -24.66
CA GLU A 132 11.85 10.19 -23.37
C GLU A 132 11.14 9.30 -22.32
N TYR A 133 9.86 9.00 -22.54
CA TYR A 133 9.02 8.14 -21.68
C TYR A 133 8.49 6.89 -22.39
N ALA A 134 8.69 6.74 -23.70
CA ALA A 134 8.16 5.63 -24.49
C ALA A 134 8.91 4.30 -24.22
N ALA A 135 10.14 4.36 -23.71
CA ALA A 135 10.94 3.19 -23.35
C ALA A 135 10.88 2.89 -21.84
N THR A 136 9.92 2.07 -21.39
CA THR A 136 9.78 1.71 -19.96
C THR A 136 10.10 0.25 -19.61
N ALA A 137 10.45 -0.57 -20.60
CA ALA A 137 10.90 -1.96 -20.38
C ALA A 137 12.40 -2.09 -20.05
N ASP A 138 13.17 -1.01 -20.11
CA ASP A 138 14.61 -1.02 -19.82
C ASP A 138 14.90 -1.54 -18.41
N GLY A 139 15.52 -2.72 -18.33
CA GLY A 139 15.93 -3.36 -17.07
C GLY A 139 15.27 -4.70 -16.76
N LEU A 140 14.37 -5.22 -17.61
CA LEU A 140 13.92 -6.62 -17.53
C LEU A 140 14.95 -7.56 -18.17
N ASN A 141 15.31 -8.63 -17.46
CA ASN A 141 16.23 -9.66 -18.00
C ASN A 141 15.47 -10.75 -18.76
N ASP A 142 16.19 -11.53 -19.58
CA ASP A 142 15.62 -12.62 -20.40
C ASP A 142 14.80 -13.64 -19.57
N THR A 143 15.19 -13.86 -18.31
CA THR A 143 14.47 -14.76 -17.41
C THR A 143 13.10 -14.18 -17.05
N GLN A 144 13.03 -12.90 -16.70
CA GLN A 144 11.77 -12.22 -16.39
C GLN A 144 10.85 -12.18 -17.61
N TRP A 145 11.39 -12.01 -18.81
CA TRP A 145 10.64 -12.09 -20.06
C TRP A 145 9.97 -13.44 -20.27
N ARG A 146 10.73 -14.54 -20.13
CA ARG A 146 10.18 -15.90 -20.22
C ARG A 146 9.14 -16.18 -19.15
N GLU A 147 9.38 -15.70 -17.93
CA GLU A 147 8.45 -15.86 -16.83
C GLU A 147 7.14 -15.12 -17.11
N PHE A 148 7.18 -13.88 -17.64
CA PHE A 148 5.98 -13.15 -18.05
C PHE A 148 5.14 -13.90 -19.10
N GLU A 149 5.76 -14.58 -20.07
CA GLU A 149 5.04 -15.43 -21.03
C GLU A 149 4.29 -16.58 -20.32
N LEU A 150 4.88 -17.15 -19.28
CA LEU A 150 4.24 -18.20 -18.48
C LEU A 150 3.08 -17.66 -17.62
N LEU A 151 3.16 -16.41 -17.18
CA LEU A 151 2.08 -15.75 -16.42
C LEU A 151 0.89 -15.36 -17.30
N ARG A 152 1.10 -15.18 -18.61
CA ARG A 152 0.13 -14.66 -19.59
C ARG A 152 -1.28 -15.26 -19.53
N PRO A 153 -1.49 -16.57 -19.28
CA PRO A 153 -2.84 -17.13 -19.15
C PRO A 153 -3.67 -16.51 -18.01
N HIS A 154 -3.03 -15.91 -17.02
CA HIS A 154 -3.65 -15.29 -15.86
C HIS A 154 -3.48 -13.77 -15.84
N TYR A 155 -2.26 -13.31 -16.11
CA TYR A 155 -1.87 -11.90 -16.06
C TYR A 155 -0.93 -11.57 -17.20
N GLU A 156 -1.27 -10.52 -17.91
CA GLU A 156 -0.41 -9.91 -18.91
C GLU A 156 0.31 -8.72 -18.29
N VAL A 157 1.59 -8.87 -17.99
CA VAL A 157 2.41 -7.75 -17.50
C VAL A 157 2.74 -6.85 -18.69
N THR A 158 2.61 -5.54 -18.52
CA THR A 158 2.82 -4.54 -19.58
C THR A 158 4.17 -3.85 -19.41
N ASN A 159 4.61 -3.09 -20.42
CA ASN A 159 5.88 -2.37 -20.34
C ASN A 159 5.80 -1.19 -19.36
N ARG A 160 4.58 -0.74 -19.08
CA ARG A 160 4.27 0.33 -18.16
C ARG A 160 4.78 0.10 -16.74
N ARG A 161 5.89 0.75 -16.42
CA ARG A 161 6.45 0.82 -15.05
C ARG A 161 5.76 1.88 -14.21
N LEU A 162 5.48 1.53 -12.96
CA LEU A 162 4.88 2.40 -11.94
C LEU A 162 5.90 2.91 -10.92
N GLY A 163 6.98 2.17 -10.69
CA GLY A 163 8.03 2.57 -9.75
C GLY A 163 9.18 1.57 -9.69
N VAL A 164 10.33 2.05 -9.20
CA VAL A 164 11.52 1.24 -8.89
C VAL A 164 11.89 1.50 -7.43
N GLY A 165 11.86 0.44 -6.62
CA GLY A 165 12.41 0.44 -5.27
C GLY A 165 13.77 -0.26 -5.23
N GLY A 166 14.49 -0.15 -4.12
CA GLY A 166 15.83 -0.73 -3.98
C GLY A 166 15.93 -2.25 -4.18
N ASN A 167 14.81 -2.98 -4.10
CA ASN A 167 14.77 -4.44 -4.29
C ASN A 167 13.57 -4.94 -5.12
N ALA A 168 12.78 -4.05 -5.73
CA ALA A 168 11.58 -4.44 -6.46
C ALA A 168 11.23 -3.43 -7.55
N SER A 169 10.68 -3.92 -8.65
CA SER A 169 10.13 -3.08 -9.71
C SER A 169 8.62 -3.29 -9.78
N VAL A 170 7.85 -2.23 -9.96
CA VAL A 170 6.40 -2.30 -10.04
C VAL A 170 5.95 -1.97 -11.45
N PHE A 171 5.13 -2.85 -12.04
CA PHE A 171 4.58 -2.71 -13.38
C PHE A 171 3.05 -2.73 -13.34
N VAL A 172 2.41 -2.21 -14.39
CA VAL A 172 1.00 -2.51 -14.64
C VAL A 172 0.89 -3.90 -15.23
N ALA A 173 -0.09 -4.67 -14.76
CA ALA A 173 -0.51 -5.90 -15.41
C ALA A 173 -2.02 -5.88 -15.66
N VAL A 174 -2.47 -6.64 -16.64
CA VAL A 174 -3.88 -6.79 -17.00
C VAL A 174 -4.31 -8.22 -16.70
N LYS A 175 -5.36 -8.39 -15.90
CA LYS A 175 -5.89 -9.72 -15.59
C LYS A 175 -6.61 -10.28 -16.81
N ALA A 176 -6.16 -11.43 -17.33
CA ALA A 176 -6.64 -11.98 -18.62
C ALA A 176 -8.17 -12.22 -18.66
N GLN A 177 -8.78 -12.61 -17.53
CA GLN A 177 -10.21 -12.94 -17.47
C GLN A 177 -11.12 -11.72 -17.41
N SER A 178 -10.72 -10.68 -16.66
CA SER A 178 -11.58 -9.52 -16.39
C SER A 178 -11.10 -8.25 -17.08
N LEU A 179 -9.90 -8.28 -17.67
CA LEU A 179 -9.23 -7.16 -18.34
C LEU A 179 -8.99 -5.94 -17.41
N ARG A 180 -9.14 -6.17 -16.10
CA ARG A 180 -8.88 -5.18 -15.05
C ARG A 180 -7.38 -5.00 -14.89
N GLN A 181 -6.94 -3.75 -14.80
CA GLN A 181 -5.56 -3.40 -14.46
C GLN A 181 -5.26 -3.63 -12.99
N VAL A 182 -4.08 -4.17 -12.71
CA VAL A 182 -3.53 -4.46 -11.39
C VAL A 182 -2.08 -4.00 -11.34
N ALA A 183 -1.57 -3.74 -10.14
CA ALA A 183 -0.14 -3.51 -9.94
C ALA A 183 0.57 -4.87 -9.80
N CYS A 184 1.70 -5.06 -10.48
CA CYS A 184 2.55 -6.24 -10.41
C CYS A 184 3.91 -5.84 -9.85
N LYS A 185 4.17 -6.17 -8.58
CA LYS A 185 5.48 -5.99 -7.94
C LYS A 185 6.33 -7.23 -8.23
N VAL A 186 7.46 -7.02 -8.88
CA VAL A 186 8.44 -8.04 -9.25
C VAL A 186 9.61 -7.97 -8.27
N LEU A 187 9.81 -9.03 -7.51
CA LEU A 187 10.90 -9.16 -6.55
C LEU A 187 11.85 -10.25 -7.02
N PRO A 188 13.10 -9.92 -7.41
CA PRO A 188 14.11 -10.92 -7.72
C PRO A 188 14.39 -11.79 -6.50
N VAL A 189 14.28 -13.10 -6.68
CA VAL A 189 14.79 -14.09 -5.73
C VAL A 189 16.27 -14.28 -6.08
N PRO A 190 17.20 -14.01 -5.16
CA PRO A 190 18.62 -14.22 -5.42
C PRO A 190 18.84 -15.68 -5.79
N PHE A 191 19.25 -15.91 -7.04
CA PHE A 191 19.64 -17.23 -7.51
C PHE A 191 20.99 -17.58 -6.88
N VAL A 192 20.96 -18.45 -5.88
CA VAL A 192 22.16 -19.19 -5.50
C VAL A 192 22.22 -20.36 -6.47
N ASN A 193 23.12 -20.30 -7.45
CA ASN A 193 23.40 -21.43 -8.32
C ASN A 193 24.11 -22.50 -7.48
N PRO A 194 23.45 -23.61 -7.12
CA PRO A 194 24.07 -24.61 -6.25
C PRO A 194 25.30 -25.23 -6.90
N GLU A 195 25.33 -25.32 -8.24
CA GLU A 195 26.46 -25.85 -8.99
C GLU A 195 27.63 -24.87 -9.09
N ALA A 196 27.36 -23.57 -9.23
CA ALA A 196 28.41 -22.56 -9.23
C ALA A 196 29.01 -22.39 -7.82
N GLU A 197 28.18 -22.44 -6.79
CA GLU A 197 28.62 -22.46 -5.40
C GLU A 197 29.43 -23.73 -5.09
N ALA A 198 28.97 -24.89 -5.53
CA ALA A 198 29.73 -26.13 -5.39
C ALA A 198 31.07 -26.09 -6.15
N ARG A 199 31.14 -25.42 -7.31
CA ARG A 199 32.40 -25.19 -8.05
C ARG A 199 33.33 -24.25 -7.31
N ILE A 200 32.84 -23.10 -6.84
CA ILE A 200 33.61 -22.14 -6.04
C ILE A 200 34.14 -22.81 -4.76
N MET A 201 33.30 -23.59 -4.08
CA MET A 201 33.68 -24.35 -2.88
C MET A 201 34.73 -25.43 -3.17
N LYS A 202 34.66 -26.07 -4.34
CA LYS A 202 35.65 -27.06 -4.78
C LYS A 202 37.00 -26.40 -5.12
N ASP A 203 36.98 -25.21 -5.71
CA ASP A 203 38.18 -24.46 -6.08
C ASP A 203 38.91 -23.85 -4.87
N LEU A 204 38.19 -23.59 -3.77
CA LEU A 204 38.74 -23.02 -2.54
C LEU A 204 39.58 -24.00 -1.68
N LYS A 205 39.70 -25.29 -2.06
CA LYS A 205 40.45 -26.33 -1.31
C LYS A 205 40.12 -26.37 0.20
N LEU A 206 38.88 -26.09 0.57
CA LEU A 206 38.40 -26.14 1.95
C LEU A 206 38.33 -27.59 2.43
N ASP A 207 38.57 -27.82 3.72
CA ASP A 207 38.27 -29.12 4.32
C ASP A 207 36.76 -29.38 4.39
N ASP A 208 36.36 -30.62 4.70
CA ASP A 208 34.95 -31.02 4.72
C ASP A 208 34.14 -30.20 5.73
N ASP A 209 34.72 -29.88 6.90
CA ASP A 209 34.05 -29.14 7.98
C ASP A 209 33.83 -27.65 7.61
N GLU A 210 34.82 -26.99 7.00
CA GLU A 210 34.71 -25.61 6.52
C GLU A 210 33.67 -25.48 5.40
N ARG A 211 33.58 -26.49 4.52
CA ARG A 211 32.60 -26.52 3.43
C ARG A 211 31.18 -26.63 3.98
N ASP A 212 30.94 -27.53 4.92
CA ASP A 212 29.62 -27.76 5.51
C ASP A 212 29.16 -26.54 6.33
N ALA A 213 30.07 -25.90 7.08
CA ALA A 213 29.78 -24.66 7.78
C ALA A 213 29.39 -23.51 6.82
N ARG A 214 30.06 -23.42 5.66
CA ARG A 214 29.78 -22.38 4.66
C ARG A 214 28.45 -22.62 3.93
N LEU A 215 28.11 -23.88 3.64
CA LEU A 215 26.82 -24.25 3.06
C LEU A 215 25.67 -23.96 4.04
N ALA A 216 25.84 -24.30 5.32
CA ALA A 216 24.84 -24.01 6.35
C ALA A 216 24.62 -22.50 6.54
N ASP A 217 25.69 -21.69 6.52
CA ASP A 217 25.57 -20.22 6.57
C ASP A 217 24.87 -19.65 5.34
N LEU A 218 25.17 -20.18 4.15
CA LEU A 218 24.51 -19.80 2.91
C LEU A 218 23.00 -20.12 2.95
N GLU A 219 22.64 -21.36 3.31
CA GLU A 219 21.24 -21.77 3.46
C GLU A 219 20.50 -20.90 4.49
N ARG A 220 21.14 -20.59 5.61
CA ARG A 220 20.59 -19.69 6.63
C ARG A 220 20.35 -18.28 6.07
N ARG A 221 21.32 -17.72 5.33
CA ARG A 221 21.18 -16.41 4.67
C ARG A 221 20.07 -16.43 3.62
N MET A 222 19.95 -17.50 2.85
CA MET A 222 18.91 -17.68 1.83
C MET A 222 17.52 -17.80 2.42
N ASN A 223 17.34 -18.67 3.42
CA ASN A 223 16.06 -18.82 4.11
C ASN A 223 15.63 -17.53 4.79
N LYS A 224 16.57 -16.78 5.37
CA LYS A 224 16.31 -15.45 5.92
C LYS A 224 15.83 -14.48 4.83
N ARG A 225 16.54 -14.40 3.70
CA ARG A 225 16.18 -13.50 2.59
C ARG A 225 14.85 -13.88 1.96
N ARG A 226 14.57 -15.18 1.80
CA ARG A 226 13.27 -15.69 1.36
C ARG A 226 12.19 -15.29 2.35
N SER A 227 12.38 -15.46 3.65
CA SER A 227 11.42 -15.02 4.67
C SER A 227 11.19 -13.51 4.68
N GLU A 228 12.18 -12.70 4.31
CA GLU A 228 12.04 -11.25 4.17
C GLU A 228 11.22 -10.89 2.93
N LEU A 229 11.53 -11.50 1.79
CA LEU A 229 10.78 -11.33 0.54
C LEU A 229 9.33 -11.80 0.67
N THR A 230 9.09 -12.80 1.53
CA THR A 230 7.75 -13.37 1.69
C THR A 230 6.85 -12.67 2.69
N ARG A 231 7.40 -11.69 3.41
CA ARG A 231 6.70 -11.02 4.50
C ARG A 231 5.52 -10.18 4.04
N GLU A 232 5.70 -9.46 2.93
CA GLU A 232 4.71 -8.52 2.43
C GLU A 232 3.39 -9.22 2.09
N TYR A 233 3.42 -10.21 1.20
CA TYR A 233 2.22 -10.97 0.86
C TYR A 233 1.76 -11.86 2.02
N GLY A 234 2.69 -12.34 2.87
CA GLY A 234 2.38 -13.14 4.04
C GLY A 234 1.49 -12.40 5.04
N THR A 235 1.64 -11.07 5.10
CA THR A 235 0.79 -10.17 5.89
C THR A 235 -0.50 -9.83 5.12
N LEU A 236 -0.38 -9.39 3.86
CA LEU A 236 -1.52 -8.91 3.05
C LEU A 236 -2.57 -9.97 2.70
N LYS A 237 -2.21 -11.26 2.70
CA LYS A 237 -3.15 -12.34 2.33
C LYS A 237 -4.37 -12.42 3.25
N ASP A 238 -4.21 -12.06 4.52
CA ASP A 238 -5.25 -12.20 5.54
C ASP A 238 -5.99 -10.86 5.81
N LEU A 239 -5.58 -9.77 5.15
CA LEU A 239 -6.15 -8.43 5.35
C LEU A 239 -7.26 -8.12 4.34
N ASN A 240 -8.31 -7.45 4.82
CA ASN A 240 -9.43 -7.02 3.99
C ASN A 240 -10.05 -5.73 4.55
N HIS A 241 -9.59 -4.59 4.05
CA HIS A 241 -10.02 -3.28 4.53
C HIS A 241 -9.94 -2.23 3.40
N PRO A 242 -10.89 -1.28 3.28
CA PRO A 242 -10.93 -0.31 2.18
C PRO A 242 -9.73 0.62 2.09
N ASN A 243 -9.04 0.84 3.21
CA ASN A 243 -7.87 1.72 3.28
C ASN A 243 -6.54 0.94 3.35
N ILE A 244 -6.52 -0.35 2.96
CA ILE A 244 -5.32 -1.18 2.86
C ILE A 244 -5.30 -1.81 1.46
N VAL A 245 -4.13 -1.82 0.81
CA VAL A 245 -3.99 -2.38 -0.54
C VAL A 245 -4.43 -3.84 -0.57
N ALA A 246 -5.33 -4.19 -1.49
CA ALA A 246 -5.79 -5.56 -1.62
C ALA A 246 -4.77 -6.40 -2.40
N LEU A 247 -4.42 -7.58 -1.86
CA LEU A 247 -3.65 -8.57 -2.57
C LEU A 247 -4.55 -9.39 -3.51
N GLU A 248 -4.18 -9.49 -4.79
CA GLU A 248 -4.94 -10.25 -5.78
C GLU A 248 -4.40 -11.69 -5.88
N LYS A 249 -3.09 -11.82 -6.11
CA LYS A 249 -2.42 -13.09 -6.39
C LYS A 249 -0.93 -12.95 -6.10
N VAL A 250 -0.28 -14.04 -5.75
CA VAL A 250 1.16 -14.16 -5.70
C VAL A 250 1.59 -15.35 -6.53
N ILE A 251 2.57 -15.15 -7.41
CA ILE A 251 3.15 -16.19 -8.23
C ILE A 251 4.65 -16.27 -7.95
N TYR A 252 5.13 -17.47 -7.67
CA TYR A 252 6.54 -17.78 -7.43
C TYR A 252 7.11 -18.49 -8.63
N THR A 253 8.31 -18.10 -9.01
CA THR A 253 9.18 -18.87 -9.88
C THR A 253 10.48 -19.18 -9.14
N PRO A 254 11.38 -20.01 -9.70
CA PRO A 254 12.72 -20.19 -9.16
C PRO A 254 13.50 -18.88 -8.99
N ASN A 255 13.22 -17.86 -9.82
CA ASN A 255 14.03 -16.65 -9.92
C ASN A 255 13.34 -15.37 -9.43
N ASN A 256 12.00 -15.34 -9.38
CA ASN A 256 11.25 -14.13 -9.06
C ASN A 256 9.98 -14.44 -8.24
N ILE A 257 9.51 -13.42 -7.51
CA ILE A 257 8.20 -13.39 -6.87
C ILE A 257 7.41 -12.26 -7.52
N TYR A 258 6.21 -12.59 -7.99
CA TYR A 258 5.27 -11.68 -8.61
C TYR A 258 4.09 -11.46 -7.66
N ILE A 259 3.98 -10.26 -7.10
CA ILE A 259 2.88 -9.89 -6.20
C ILE A 259 1.92 -8.99 -6.97
N PHE A 260 0.74 -9.51 -7.26
CA PHE A 260 -0.35 -8.78 -7.91
C PHE A 260 -1.24 -8.11 -6.86
N GLN A 261 -1.41 -6.81 -6.95
CA GLN A 261 -2.14 -5.96 -6.01
C GLN A 261 -3.17 -5.09 -6.72
N GLU A 262 -4.13 -4.57 -5.98
CA GLU A 262 -5.02 -3.51 -6.47
C GLU A 262 -4.20 -2.32 -7.00
N LEU A 263 -4.52 -1.88 -8.23
CA LEU A 263 -3.93 -0.68 -8.79
C LEU A 263 -4.63 0.56 -8.21
N ILE A 264 -3.86 1.43 -7.56
CA ILE A 264 -4.34 2.71 -7.03
C ILE A 264 -3.86 3.84 -7.94
N THR A 265 -4.79 4.59 -8.52
CA THR A 265 -4.57 5.41 -9.72
C THR A 265 -4.23 6.88 -9.47
N GLY A 266 -4.35 7.37 -8.24
CA GLY A 266 -4.07 8.76 -7.89
C GLY A 266 -2.64 9.02 -7.43
N GLY A 267 -1.73 8.05 -7.53
CA GLY A 267 -0.36 8.19 -7.03
C GLY A 267 -0.29 8.21 -5.51
N ASP A 268 0.86 8.60 -4.98
CA ASP A 268 1.14 8.68 -3.55
C ASP A 268 0.81 10.07 -2.95
N LEU A 269 0.72 10.12 -1.62
CA LEU A 269 0.35 11.32 -0.88
C LEU A 269 1.48 12.36 -0.86
N MET A 270 2.75 11.94 -0.96
CA MET A 270 3.90 12.87 -1.01
C MET A 270 3.79 13.75 -2.25
N SER A 271 3.65 13.08 -3.41
CA SER A 271 3.36 13.71 -4.69
C SER A 271 2.20 14.69 -4.55
N TYR A 272 1.05 14.22 -4.04
CA TYR A 272 -0.13 15.06 -3.86
C TYR A 272 0.13 16.33 -3.05
N THR A 273 0.87 16.23 -1.94
CA THR A 273 1.24 17.39 -1.11
C THR A 273 2.24 18.32 -1.79
N ASP A 274 3.18 17.80 -2.58
CA ASP A 274 4.15 18.63 -3.29
C ASP A 274 3.49 19.52 -4.35
N LEU A 275 2.43 19.04 -5.00
CA LEU A 275 1.69 19.83 -5.98
C LEU A 275 0.64 20.75 -5.32
N LYS A 276 -0.13 20.24 -4.35
CA LYS A 276 -1.21 21.00 -3.72
C LYS A 276 -0.71 22.02 -2.71
N GLY A 277 0.47 21.79 -2.13
CA GLY A 277 0.97 22.51 -0.99
C GLY A 277 0.16 22.20 0.28
N VAL A 278 0.05 23.19 1.15
CA VAL A 278 -0.65 23.08 2.43
C VAL A 278 -2.14 22.81 2.22
N LEU A 279 -2.68 21.80 2.91
CA LEU A 279 -4.08 21.44 2.82
C LEU A 279 -4.92 22.17 3.87
N GLY A 280 -6.19 22.41 3.55
CA GLY A 280 -7.15 22.90 4.54
C GLY A 280 -7.43 21.83 5.61
N GLU A 281 -7.71 22.25 6.85
CA GLU A 281 -7.95 21.32 7.96
C GLU A 281 -9.01 20.24 7.68
N PRO A 282 -10.17 20.54 7.04
CA PRO A 282 -11.16 19.50 6.75
C PRO A 282 -10.62 18.43 5.79
N GLN A 283 -9.83 18.84 4.80
CA GLN A 283 -9.23 17.95 3.82
C GLN A 283 -8.16 17.06 4.46
N ALA A 284 -7.27 17.66 5.27
CA ALA A 284 -6.28 16.94 6.06
C ALA A 284 -6.96 15.94 7.02
N ALA A 285 -8.04 16.36 7.69
CA ALA A 285 -8.79 15.50 8.60
C ALA A 285 -9.38 14.27 7.89
N VAL A 286 -9.94 14.44 6.69
CA VAL A 286 -10.47 13.31 5.88
C VAL A 286 -9.37 12.31 5.52
N ILE A 287 -8.18 12.78 5.15
CA ILE A 287 -7.04 11.91 4.81
C ILE A 287 -6.53 11.19 6.06
N VAL A 288 -6.20 11.92 7.12
CA VAL A 288 -5.64 11.36 8.36
C VAL A 288 -6.59 10.36 9.01
N ARG A 289 -7.90 10.65 9.02
CA ARG A 289 -8.92 9.75 9.56
C ARG A 289 -8.96 8.41 8.82
N GLN A 290 -8.82 8.42 7.50
CA GLN A 290 -8.77 7.19 6.70
C GLN A 290 -7.50 6.38 6.97
N ILE A 291 -6.35 7.04 7.10
CA ILE A 291 -5.10 6.37 7.50
C ILE A 291 -5.27 5.73 8.89
N LEU A 292 -5.83 6.46 9.86
CA LEU A 292 -6.10 5.93 11.19
C LEU A 292 -7.03 4.71 11.19
N LYS A 293 -8.06 4.67 10.33
CA LYS A 293 -8.92 3.48 10.18
C LYS A 293 -8.13 2.27 9.68
N ALA A 294 -7.21 2.44 8.74
CA ALA A 294 -6.31 1.37 8.31
C ALA A 294 -5.41 0.90 9.46
N VAL A 295 -4.81 1.84 10.20
CA VAL A 295 -3.90 1.55 11.31
C VAL A 295 -4.63 0.86 12.47
N GLU A 296 -5.84 1.31 12.83
CA GLU A 296 -6.69 0.65 13.82
C GLU A 296 -6.94 -0.81 13.44
N TYR A 297 -7.34 -1.06 12.19
CA TYR A 297 -7.58 -2.40 11.69
C TYR A 297 -6.32 -3.28 11.76
N LEU A 298 -5.15 -2.76 11.37
CA LEU A 298 -3.88 -3.48 11.51
C LEU A 298 -3.57 -3.80 12.97
N HIS A 299 -3.68 -2.80 13.84
CA HIS A 299 -3.36 -2.93 15.26
C HIS A 299 -4.29 -3.92 15.96
N ASP A 300 -5.57 -3.99 15.58
CA ASP A 300 -6.53 -4.96 16.10
C ASP A 300 -6.23 -6.39 15.64
N ASN A 301 -5.67 -6.55 14.43
CA ASN A 301 -5.13 -7.83 13.95
C ASN A 301 -3.71 -8.13 14.49
N GLY A 302 -3.21 -7.31 15.42
CA GLY A 302 -1.88 -7.49 15.98
C GLY A 302 -0.76 -7.27 14.97
N ILE A 303 -0.97 -6.46 13.93
CA ILE A 303 0.02 -6.12 12.91
C ILE A 303 0.46 -4.67 13.10
N VAL A 304 1.75 -4.41 12.92
CA VAL A 304 2.34 -3.07 12.91
C VAL A 304 2.99 -2.83 11.56
N HIS A 305 2.73 -1.68 10.95
CA HIS A 305 3.22 -1.36 9.60
C HIS A 305 4.71 -1.02 9.58
N ARG A 306 5.16 -0.14 10.50
CA ARG A 306 6.54 0.30 10.74
C ARG A 306 7.20 1.18 9.66
N ASP A 307 6.53 1.41 8.54
CA ASP A 307 7.01 2.29 7.47
C ASP A 307 5.88 3.16 6.92
N ILE A 308 5.09 3.76 7.81
CA ILE A 308 4.02 4.70 7.42
C ILE A 308 4.68 6.04 7.09
N LYS A 309 4.47 6.52 5.87
CA LYS A 309 4.97 7.79 5.34
C LYS A 309 4.15 8.18 4.11
N PRO A 310 4.14 9.45 3.67
CA PRO A 310 3.31 9.89 2.54
C PRO A 310 3.52 9.08 1.25
N GLU A 311 4.73 8.61 0.97
CA GLU A 311 5.06 7.79 -0.21
C GLU A 311 4.34 6.42 -0.19
N ASN A 312 4.05 5.90 1.01
CA ASN A 312 3.37 4.63 1.22
C ASN A 312 1.85 4.79 1.44
N VAL A 313 1.31 5.99 1.25
CA VAL A 313 -0.14 6.25 1.28
C VAL A 313 -0.58 6.64 -0.11
N LEU A 314 -1.30 5.75 -0.79
CA LEU A 314 -1.79 5.99 -2.16
C LEU A 314 -3.20 6.59 -2.14
N MET A 315 -3.54 7.39 -3.15
CA MET A 315 -4.87 7.97 -3.31
C MET A 315 -5.56 7.38 -4.54
N THR A 316 -6.86 7.08 -4.49
CA THR A 316 -7.57 6.59 -5.70
C THR A 316 -7.79 7.68 -6.74
N SER A 317 -7.90 8.93 -6.30
CA SER A 317 -7.94 10.10 -7.17
C SER A 317 -7.57 11.35 -6.38
N TRP A 318 -7.41 12.46 -7.08
CA TRP A 318 -7.09 13.76 -6.50
C TRP A 318 -8.32 14.59 -6.10
N ARG A 319 -9.50 13.98 -6.19
CA ARG A 319 -10.74 14.62 -5.77
C ARG A 319 -10.76 14.72 -4.26
N ASP A 320 -11.35 15.80 -3.75
CA ASP A 320 -11.58 15.94 -2.32
C ASP A 320 -12.42 14.78 -1.81
N GLY A 321 -11.99 14.18 -0.70
CA GLY A 321 -12.62 12.99 -0.14
C GLY A 321 -12.38 11.71 -0.92
N ALA A 322 -11.37 11.65 -1.80
CA ALA A 322 -10.95 10.38 -2.39
C ALA A 322 -10.49 9.36 -1.33
N ARG A 323 -10.59 8.08 -1.70
CA ARG A 323 -10.12 6.98 -0.86
C ARG A 323 -8.60 7.00 -0.80
N VAL A 324 -8.06 6.91 0.41
CA VAL A 324 -6.62 6.69 0.63
C VAL A 324 -6.37 5.24 1.04
N VAL A 325 -5.24 4.70 0.62
CA VAL A 325 -4.91 3.27 0.72
C VAL A 325 -3.47 3.13 1.19
N LEU A 326 -3.27 2.49 2.34
CA LEU A 326 -1.95 2.17 2.86
C LEU A 326 -1.33 1.00 2.08
N THR A 327 -0.07 1.14 1.68
CA THR A 327 0.69 0.15 0.91
C THR A 327 2.08 -0.10 1.51
N ASP A 328 2.83 -1.02 0.90
CA ASP A 328 4.19 -1.46 1.24
C ASP A 328 4.36 -2.11 2.63
N PHE A 329 3.92 -3.36 2.71
CA PHE A 329 3.99 -4.17 3.93
C PHE A 329 5.32 -4.93 4.10
N GLY A 330 6.37 -4.60 3.35
CA GLY A 330 7.66 -5.29 3.44
C GLY A 330 8.30 -5.23 4.84
N GLN A 331 7.98 -4.16 5.57
CA GLN A 331 8.49 -3.90 6.93
C GLN A 331 7.49 -4.24 8.04
N ALA A 332 6.27 -4.66 7.70
CA ALA A 332 5.23 -5.00 8.66
C ALA A 332 5.63 -6.17 9.57
N ARG A 333 5.09 -6.25 10.79
CA ARG A 333 5.33 -7.36 11.73
C ARG A 333 4.10 -7.68 12.55
N THR A 334 3.92 -8.97 12.87
CA THR A 334 2.93 -9.43 13.84
C THR A 334 3.47 -9.28 15.27
N VAL A 335 2.65 -8.74 16.16
CA VAL A 335 2.90 -8.55 17.59
C VAL A 335 2.94 -9.93 18.26
N GLY A 336 4.14 -10.50 18.36
CA GLY A 336 4.37 -11.84 18.90
C GLY A 336 5.64 -12.51 18.34
N ASP A 337 6.00 -12.18 17.09
CA ASP A 337 7.20 -12.70 16.41
C ASP A 337 8.50 -11.98 16.82
N ALA A 338 8.41 -11.05 17.77
CA ALA A 338 9.52 -10.20 18.24
C ALA A 338 10.70 -10.99 18.85
N LYS A 339 10.51 -12.28 19.17
CA LYS A 339 11.55 -13.17 19.75
C LYS A 339 12.79 -13.37 18.89
N ALA A 340 12.72 -13.19 17.56
CA ALA A 340 13.73 -13.78 16.68
C ALA A 340 14.62 -12.80 15.86
N VAL A 341 14.32 -11.49 15.77
CA VAL A 341 14.96 -10.65 14.71
C VAL A 341 15.46 -9.27 15.15
N ALA A 342 15.38 -8.92 16.44
CA ALA A 342 15.72 -7.57 16.90
C ALA A 342 17.18 -7.14 16.61
N LYS A 343 18.11 -8.10 16.47
CA LYS A 343 19.55 -7.80 16.44
C LYS A 343 20.16 -7.30 15.12
N LYS A 344 19.48 -7.42 13.96
CA LYS A 344 20.12 -7.13 12.65
C LYS A 344 19.27 -6.44 11.56
N SER A 345 17.99 -6.17 11.77
CA SER A 345 17.19 -5.36 10.82
C SER A 345 17.55 -3.85 10.84
N ALA A 346 18.41 -3.44 11.77
CA ALA A 346 19.00 -2.10 11.84
C ALA A 346 19.77 -1.70 10.58
N VAL A 347 20.51 -2.64 9.99
CA VAL A 347 21.39 -2.38 8.82
C VAL A 347 20.57 -2.09 7.55
N PHE A 348 19.39 -2.70 7.41
CA PHE A 348 18.53 -2.48 6.24
C PHE A 348 17.84 -1.10 6.26
N ARG A 349 17.70 -0.48 7.44
CA ARG A 349 17.19 0.90 7.57
C ARG A 349 18.19 1.94 7.09
N MET A 350 19.49 1.64 7.12
CA MET A 350 20.53 2.57 6.66
C MET A 350 20.68 2.60 5.14
N GLN A 351 20.25 1.54 4.42
CA GLN A 351 20.46 1.45 2.97
C GLN A 351 19.37 2.15 2.13
N SER A 352 18.20 2.46 2.71
CA SER A 352 17.16 3.26 2.06
C SER A 352 17.21 4.72 2.53
N VAL A 353 18.25 5.42 2.08
CA VAL A 353 18.42 6.87 1.87
C VAL A 353 17.59 7.80 2.77
N VAL A 354 18.28 8.56 3.62
CA VAL A 354 18.16 10.00 4.00
C VAL A 354 16.76 10.66 4.19
N GLY A 355 15.70 10.28 3.47
CA GLY A 355 14.34 10.81 3.63
C GLY A 355 13.43 10.05 4.61
N THR A 356 13.71 8.78 4.92
CA THR A 356 12.82 7.93 5.77
C THR A 356 12.91 8.27 7.27
N ILE A 357 13.96 8.96 7.72
CA ILE A 357 14.18 9.28 9.14
C ILE A 357 13.10 10.24 9.67
N GLY A 358 12.56 11.13 8.82
CA GLY A 358 11.61 12.17 9.22
C GLY A 358 10.30 11.68 9.84
N TYR A 359 9.86 10.47 9.47
CA TYR A 359 8.64 9.84 9.97
C TYR A 359 8.91 8.75 11.02
N THR A 360 10.18 8.51 11.36
CA THR A 360 10.59 7.45 12.27
C THR A 360 10.46 7.91 13.71
N ALA A 361 9.77 7.12 14.53
CA ALA A 361 9.56 7.43 15.94
C ALA A 361 10.89 7.47 16.73
N PRO A 362 11.03 8.36 17.72
CA PRO A 362 12.29 8.58 18.45
C PRO A 362 12.78 7.32 19.16
N GLU A 363 11.88 6.49 19.67
CA GLU A 363 12.24 5.21 20.28
C GLU A 363 12.91 4.26 19.29
N VAL A 364 12.52 4.25 18.01
CA VAL A 364 13.11 3.38 16.98
C VAL A 364 14.56 3.79 16.71
N LEU A 365 14.82 5.11 16.73
CA LEU A 365 16.17 5.67 16.58
C LEU A 365 17.04 5.32 17.79
N ARG A 366 16.51 5.47 19.02
CA ARG A 366 17.20 5.07 20.27
C ARG A 366 17.47 3.56 20.32
N GLN A 367 16.53 2.75 19.83
CA GLN A 367 16.53 1.28 19.92
C GLN A 367 17.37 0.58 18.85
N LEU A 368 18.02 1.30 17.92
CA LEU A 368 19.10 0.74 17.10
C LEU A 368 20.21 0.03 17.93
N LYS A 369 20.21 0.19 19.26
CA LYS A 369 21.18 -0.38 20.21
C LYS A 369 20.66 -1.51 21.15
N ARG A 370 19.37 -1.89 21.20
CA ARG A 370 18.88 -2.94 22.15
C ARG A 370 17.73 -3.82 21.62
N ASP A 371 17.80 -5.12 21.93
CA ASP A 371 16.80 -6.15 21.59
C ASP A 371 15.49 -5.88 22.36
N LEU A 372 14.38 -5.62 21.65
CA LEU A 372 13.08 -5.37 22.29
C LEU A 372 12.23 -6.62 22.32
N HIS A 373 11.70 -6.86 23.50
CA HIS A 373 10.75 -7.91 23.79
C HIS A 373 9.60 -7.28 24.60
N ASP A 374 8.37 -7.52 24.14
CA ASP A 374 7.07 -7.26 24.80
C ASP A 374 6.18 -6.06 24.38
N LYS A 375 5.22 -6.41 23.52
CA LYS A 375 3.74 -6.27 23.65
C LYS A 375 3.02 -4.91 23.60
N GLY A 376 3.68 -3.76 23.65
CA GLY A 376 2.99 -2.45 23.45
C GLY A 376 3.71 -1.48 22.52
N TYR A 377 5.03 -1.52 22.57
CA TYR A 377 5.93 -0.50 22.02
C TYR A 377 5.89 -0.37 20.49
N SER A 378 5.58 -1.46 19.77
CA SER A 378 5.63 -1.42 18.30
C SER A 378 4.47 -0.65 17.68
N LYS A 379 3.27 -0.70 18.26
CA LYS A 379 2.07 -0.06 17.68
C LYS A 379 2.16 1.47 17.75
N ALA A 380 2.77 2.01 18.81
CA ALA A 380 2.95 3.44 19.01
C ALA A 380 3.79 4.09 17.90
N ILE A 381 4.70 3.34 17.27
CA ILE A 381 5.54 3.82 16.16
C ILE A 381 4.69 4.26 14.97
N ASP A 382 3.66 3.48 14.62
CA ASP A 382 2.76 3.82 13.51
C ASP A 382 1.98 5.12 13.82
N ILE A 383 1.61 5.34 15.09
CA ILE A 383 0.86 6.55 15.49
C ILE A 383 1.74 7.80 15.44
N TRP A 384 3.02 7.66 15.78
CA TRP A 384 4.00 8.74 15.59
C TRP A 384 4.04 9.17 14.12
N SER A 385 4.21 8.20 13.21
CA SER A 385 4.25 8.47 11.78
C SER A 385 2.97 9.14 11.27
N VAL A 386 1.79 8.74 11.77
CA VAL A 386 0.52 9.42 11.46
C VAL A 386 0.52 10.88 11.96
N GLY A 387 1.09 11.16 13.15
CA GLY A 387 1.27 12.51 13.67
C GLY A 387 2.16 13.38 12.77
N CYS A 388 3.28 12.83 12.29
CA CYS A 388 4.16 13.49 11.33
C CYS A 388 3.46 13.77 10.00
N ILE A 389 2.70 12.83 9.46
CA ILE A 389 1.89 13.04 8.25
C ILE A 389 0.87 14.16 8.48
N ALA A 390 0.16 14.15 9.61
CA ALA A 390 -0.81 15.19 9.92
C ALA A 390 -0.16 16.58 9.98
N ALA A 391 1.02 16.70 10.57
CA ALA A 391 1.79 17.95 10.58
C ALA A 391 2.12 18.43 9.15
N VAL A 392 2.71 17.56 8.32
CA VAL A 392 3.06 17.90 6.93
C VAL A 392 1.83 18.33 6.13
N LEU A 393 0.70 17.63 6.27
CA LEU A 393 -0.55 18.01 5.56
C LEU A 393 -1.07 19.39 5.99
N LEU A 394 -0.91 19.75 7.27
CA LEU A 394 -1.43 20.99 7.85
C LEU A 394 -0.53 22.21 7.65
N THR A 395 0.77 22.01 7.47
CA THR A 395 1.75 23.12 7.41
C THR A 395 2.65 23.10 6.19
N GLY A 396 2.74 21.98 5.48
CA GLY A 396 3.74 21.75 4.42
C GLY A 396 5.14 21.51 4.95
N GLU A 397 5.33 21.50 6.27
CA GLU A 397 6.63 21.40 6.93
C GLU A 397 6.72 20.11 7.75
N MET A 398 7.88 19.47 7.71
CA MET A 398 8.12 18.29 8.53
C MET A 398 8.22 18.68 10.01
N LEU A 399 7.67 17.88 10.92
CA LEU A 399 7.70 18.21 12.36
C LEU A 399 9.13 18.17 12.94
N CYS A 400 10.01 17.33 12.39
CA CYS A 400 11.40 17.18 12.81
C CYS A 400 12.33 17.95 11.84
N LEU A 401 12.44 19.27 12.02
CA LEU A 401 13.11 20.17 11.07
C LEU A 401 14.64 20.13 11.10
N ASP A 402 15.26 19.81 12.23
CA ASP A 402 16.72 19.81 12.35
C ASP A 402 17.30 18.40 12.19
N GLN A 403 17.32 17.90 10.96
CA GLN A 403 18.25 16.83 10.60
C GLN A 403 19.59 17.49 10.29
N PRO A 404 20.67 17.25 11.05
CA PRO A 404 22.00 17.60 10.57
C PRO A 404 22.21 16.89 9.23
N ASN A 405 22.95 17.52 8.31
CA ASN A 405 23.24 16.98 6.99
C ASN A 405 23.48 15.47 7.06
N ALA A 406 22.60 14.67 6.46
CA ALA A 406 22.61 13.21 6.49
C ALA A 406 23.82 12.55 5.78
N MET A 407 24.84 13.36 5.47
CA MET A 407 26.15 12.98 4.96
C MET A 407 27.19 12.84 6.07
N ASP A 408 26.83 13.13 7.33
CA ASP A 408 27.73 13.00 8.47
C ASP A 408 27.58 11.59 9.09
N GLU A 409 28.54 10.71 8.79
CA GLU A 409 28.56 9.31 9.24
C GLU A 409 28.67 9.18 10.78
N ASP A 410 29.07 10.25 11.48
CA ASP A 410 29.21 10.31 12.93
C ASP A 410 27.95 10.83 13.66
N LEU A 411 26.83 11.00 12.94
CA LEU A 411 25.58 11.52 13.52
C LEU A 411 25.01 10.62 14.62
N ASP A 412 25.03 11.14 15.85
CA ASP A 412 24.40 10.50 17.00
C ASP A 412 22.88 10.71 16.98
N TYR A 413 22.18 9.77 16.33
CA TYR A 413 20.71 9.69 16.29
C TYR A 413 20.02 9.72 17.66
N SER A 414 20.75 9.51 18.77
CA SER A 414 20.18 9.66 20.11
C SER A 414 19.89 11.11 20.49
N GLN A 415 20.63 12.08 19.92
CA GLN A 415 20.41 13.52 20.13
C GLN A 415 19.17 14.02 19.36
N LEU A 416 18.90 13.49 18.17
CA LEU A 416 17.67 13.76 17.40
C LEU A 416 16.40 13.43 18.21
N SER A 417 16.46 12.38 19.02
CA SER A 417 15.34 11.95 19.87
C SER A 417 15.08 12.85 21.08
N GLN A 418 16.04 13.73 21.43
CA GLN A 418 15.94 14.71 22.52
C GLN A 418 15.59 16.12 21.99
N ALA A 419 15.71 16.34 20.69
CA ALA A 419 15.52 17.64 20.03
C ALA A 419 14.08 17.91 19.57
N ILE A 420 13.13 17.00 19.80
CA ILE A 420 11.76 17.18 19.33
C ILE A 420 10.99 18.03 20.34
N ASP A 421 10.94 19.31 20.03
CA ASP A 421 10.18 20.30 20.79
C ASP A 421 8.79 20.50 20.18
N LEU A 422 7.75 20.03 20.87
CA LEU A 422 6.35 20.21 20.45
C LEU A 422 5.82 21.63 20.72
N ASP A 423 6.58 22.50 21.38
CA ASP A 423 6.23 23.91 21.54
C ASP A 423 6.27 24.65 20.20
N VAL A 424 6.95 24.09 19.18
CA VAL A 424 6.91 24.56 17.78
C VAL A 424 5.48 24.70 17.26
N LEU A 425 4.55 23.86 17.73
CA LEU A 425 3.15 23.88 17.33
C LEU A 425 2.42 25.16 17.78
N ASP A 426 2.91 25.85 18.82
CA ASP A 426 2.36 27.13 19.28
C ASP A 426 3.24 28.33 18.91
N THR A 427 4.55 28.13 18.78
CA THR A 427 5.53 29.21 18.63
C THR A 427 5.87 29.52 17.18
N ALA A 428 5.89 28.52 16.29
CA ALA A 428 6.32 28.72 14.92
C ALA A 428 5.25 29.40 14.05
N THR A 429 5.71 30.24 13.12
CA THR A 429 4.85 31.07 12.27
C THR A 429 3.95 30.25 11.36
N TRP A 430 4.45 29.13 10.82
CA TRP A 430 3.69 28.23 9.93
C TRP A 430 2.59 27.43 10.65
N TRP A 431 2.59 27.38 11.98
CA TRP A 431 1.52 26.77 12.77
C TRP A 431 0.45 27.78 13.21
N GLN A 432 0.62 29.08 12.99
CA GLN A 432 -0.33 30.10 13.47
C GLN A 432 -1.72 30.00 12.82
N SER A 433 -1.78 29.54 11.57
CA SER A 433 -3.03 29.32 10.83
C SER A 433 -3.77 28.05 11.25
N VAL A 434 -3.12 27.13 11.96
CA VAL A 434 -3.70 25.84 12.37
C VAL A 434 -4.46 25.99 13.69
N GLY A 435 -5.66 25.46 13.74
CA GLY A 435 -6.57 25.45 14.87
C GLY A 435 -6.10 24.58 16.02
N ARG A 436 -6.69 24.82 17.20
CA ARG A 436 -6.31 24.14 18.46
C ARG A 436 -6.50 22.62 18.43
N LYS A 437 -7.53 22.13 17.74
CA LYS A 437 -7.87 20.68 17.72
C LYS A 437 -6.88 19.88 16.88
N PRO A 438 -6.55 20.25 15.63
CA PRO A 438 -5.48 19.60 14.90
C PRO A 438 -4.14 19.65 15.65
N LYS A 439 -3.78 20.78 16.26
CA LYS A 439 -2.56 20.88 17.10
C LYS A 439 -2.56 19.90 18.27
N SER A 440 -3.66 19.84 19.03
CA SER A 440 -3.83 18.89 20.14
C SER A 440 -3.73 17.44 19.66
N PHE A 441 -4.29 17.12 18.50
CA PHE A 441 -4.17 15.80 17.88
C PHE A 441 -2.72 15.46 17.57
N VAL A 442 -2.00 16.37 16.89
CA VAL A 442 -0.59 16.18 16.53
C VAL A 442 0.25 15.98 17.79
N ARG A 443 0.03 16.75 18.87
CA ARG A 443 0.71 16.54 20.16
C ARG A 443 0.47 15.15 20.73
N GLY A 444 -0.76 14.67 20.72
CA GLY A 444 -1.09 13.33 21.23
C GLY A 444 -0.46 12.20 20.42
N CYS A 445 -0.35 12.37 19.11
CA CYS A 445 0.27 11.37 18.21
C CYS A 445 1.80 11.44 18.22
N ALA A 446 2.39 12.63 18.36
CA ALA A 446 3.83 12.86 18.37
C ALA A 446 4.41 12.98 19.80
N ALA A 447 3.74 12.40 20.80
CA ALA A 447 4.27 12.33 22.16
C ALA A 447 5.59 11.54 22.17
N VAL A 448 6.66 12.15 22.70
CA VAL A 448 8.01 11.56 22.76
C VAL A 448 8.04 10.32 23.67
N ASP A 449 7.26 10.34 24.75
CA ASP A 449 6.97 9.16 25.55
C ASP A 449 5.88 8.32 24.85
N GLU A 450 6.26 7.14 24.40
CA GLU A 450 5.40 6.18 23.71
C GLU A 450 4.21 5.71 24.56
N THR A 451 4.32 5.74 25.90
CA THR A 451 3.22 5.33 26.81
C THR A 451 2.14 6.39 26.94
N GLN A 452 2.49 7.66 26.68
CA GLN A 452 1.57 8.79 26.65
C GLN A 452 0.98 9.03 25.26
N ARG A 453 1.55 8.36 24.24
CA ARG A 453 1.11 8.48 22.86
C ARG A 453 -0.28 7.86 22.69
N LEU A 454 -1.12 8.51 21.90
CA LEU A 454 -2.44 7.98 21.56
C LEU A 454 -2.32 6.61 20.89
N THR A 455 -3.27 5.72 21.15
CA THR A 455 -3.52 4.53 20.31
C THR A 455 -4.37 4.93 19.09
N ALA A 456 -4.42 4.09 18.04
CA ALA A 456 -5.26 4.34 16.87
C ALA A 456 -6.74 4.58 17.24
N LYS A 457 -7.27 3.79 18.19
CA LYS A 457 -8.63 3.94 18.75
C LYS A 457 -8.84 5.28 19.43
N GLN A 458 -7.92 5.68 20.30
CA GLN A 458 -8.01 6.99 20.98
C GLN A 458 -7.86 8.15 19.99
N ALA A 459 -6.98 8.01 19.00
CA ALA A 459 -6.77 8.99 17.94
C ALA A 459 -8.03 9.19 17.08
N LEU A 460 -8.76 8.13 16.74
CA LEU A 460 -10.05 8.22 16.02
C LEU A 460 -11.17 8.87 16.85
N LEU A 461 -11.10 8.76 18.18
CA LEU A 461 -12.04 9.38 19.11
C LEU A 461 -11.70 10.84 19.44
N HIS A 462 -10.55 11.35 18.98
CA HIS A 462 -10.09 12.70 19.27
C HIS A 462 -11.08 13.76 18.74
N GLU A 463 -11.20 14.88 19.45
CA GLU A 463 -12.16 15.96 19.14
C GLU A 463 -11.98 16.56 17.74
N TRP A 464 -10.80 16.37 17.15
CA TRP A 464 -10.55 16.76 15.77
C TRP A 464 -11.46 16.03 14.77
N PHE A 465 -11.88 14.79 15.06
CA PHE A 465 -12.78 14.00 14.20
C PHE A 465 -14.20 13.84 14.78
N THR A 466 -14.38 13.96 16.09
CA THR A 466 -15.65 13.67 16.78
C THR A 466 -16.46 14.92 17.12
N ASN A 467 -16.05 16.10 16.63
CA ASN A 467 -16.79 17.32 16.90
C ASN A 467 -18.19 17.30 16.23
N ARG A 468 -19.23 17.50 17.05
CA ARG A 468 -20.65 17.48 16.63
C ARG A 468 -21.00 18.39 15.45
N HIS A 469 -20.22 19.42 15.14
CA HIS A 469 -20.51 20.35 14.05
C HIS A 469 -20.17 19.79 12.67
N TYR A 470 -19.23 18.84 12.57
CA TYR A 470 -18.76 18.32 11.28
C TYR A 470 -18.48 16.80 11.28
N ALA A 471 -18.68 16.10 12.40
CA ALA A 471 -18.45 14.66 12.50
C ALA A 471 -19.30 13.85 11.50
N ASP A 472 -20.58 14.22 11.33
CA ASP A 472 -21.48 13.57 10.38
C ASP A 472 -21.02 13.78 8.93
N GLU A 473 -20.49 14.96 8.62
CA GLU A 473 -19.93 15.26 7.29
C GLU A 473 -18.65 14.47 7.02
N LEU A 474 -17.76 14.34 8.01
CA LEU A 474 -16.56 13.50 7.93
C LEU A 474 -16.92 12.02 7.75
N GLU A 475 -17.97 11.54 8.41
CA GLU A 475 -18.44 10.16 8.22
C GLU A 475 -19.07 9.98 6.84
N ALA A 476 -19.93 10.89 6.41
CA ALA A 476 -20.49 10.84 5.07
C ALA A 476 -19.42 10.92 3.98
N ALA A 477 -18.36 11.72 4.19
CA ALA A 477 -17.20 11.77 3.31
C ALA A 477 -16.46 10.43 3.26
N TYR A 478 -16.27 9.78 4.41
CA TYR A 478 -15.67 8.46 4.47
C TYR A 478 -16.50 7.40 3.72
N GLN A 479 -17.81 7.37 3.96
CA GLN A 479 -18.71 6.42 3.29
C GLN A 479 -18.70 6.61 1.77
N ARG A 480 -18.68 7.87 1.29
CA ARG A 480 -18.52 8.17 -0.15
C ARG A 480 -17.17 7.70 -0.68
N ALA A 481 -16.09 7.89 0.07
CA ALA A 481 -14.74 7.49 -0.34
C ALA A 481 -14.64 5.98 -0.57
N ILE A 482 -15.32 5.17 0.26
CA ILE A 482 -15.23 3.71 0.20
C ILE A 482 -16.38 3.05 -0.56
N ALA A 483 -17.33 3.80 -1.12
CA ALA A 483 -18.55 3.27 -1.72
C ALA A 483 -18.30 2.24 -2.84
N ASP A 484 -17.27 2.46 -3.65
CA ASP A 484 -16.90 1.57 -4.75
C ASP A 484 -15.97 0.42 -4.34
N TRP A 485 -15.46 0.43 -3.09
CA TRP A 485 -14.60 -0.62 -2.59
C TRP A 485 -15.41 -1.89 -2.31
N LYS A 486 -14.86 -3.04 -2.71
CA LYS A 486 -15.46 -4.35 -2.45
C LYS A 486 -14.46 -5.23 -1.73
N PRO A 487 -14.89 -5.93 -0.67
CA PRO A 487 -14.04 -6.91 0.00
C PRO A 487 -13.70 -8.04 -0.96
N ARG A 488 -12.49 -8.58 -0.80
CA ARG A 488 -12.01 -9.75 -1.55
C ARG A 488 -12.95 -10.93 -1.32
N GLN A 489 -13.45 -11.54 -2.41
CA GLN A 489 -14.36 -12.67 -2.36
C GLN A 489 -13.58 -14.00 -2.42
N GLY A 490 -13.61 -14.78 -1.34
CA GLY A 490 -13.27 -16.20 -1.31
C GLY A 490 -11.77 -16.57 -1.45
N SER A 491 -11.36 -17.58 -0.68
CA SER A 491 -10.02 -18.15 -0.58
C SER A 491 -9.63 -19.00 -1.79
N GLY A 492 -9.63 -18.43 -3.00
CA GLY A 492 -8.88 -19.03 -4.10
C GLY A 492 -7.41 -19.20 -3.68
N ASN A 493 -6.66 -20.11 -4.30
CA ASN A 493 -5.25 -20.25 -3.98
C ASN A 493 -4.51 -18.95 -4.38
N VAL A 494 -4.34 -18.05 -3.41
CA VAL A 494 -3.70 -16.74 -3.59
C VAL A 494 -2.25 -16.92 -3.98
N ILE A 495 -1.62 -18.04 -3.59
CA ILE A 495 -0.20 -18.32 -3.80
C ILE A 495 -0.03 -19.47 -4.77
N GLU A 496 0.66 -19.24 -5.88
CA GLU A 496 0.92 -20.25 -6.89
C GLU A 496 2.41 -20.35 -7.19
N TYR A 497 2.92 -21.57 -7.36
CA TYR A 497 4.29 -21.81 -7.79
C TYR A 497 4.28 -22.30 -9.24
N ILE A 498 5.10 -21.67 -10.08
CA ILE A 498 5.31 -22.04 -11.47
C ILE A 498 6.78 -22.43 -11.62
N ASP A 499 7.02 -23.69 -11.99
CA ASP A 499 8.35 -24.18 -12.31
C ASP A 499 8.74 -23.74 -13.71
N THR A 500 9.83 -22.96 -13.82
CA THR A 500 10.34 -22.43 -15.09
C THR A 500 11.34 -23.36 -15.77
N ASP A 501 11.83 -24.40 -15.08
CA ASP A 501 12.82 -25.34 -15.61
C ASP A 501 12.20 -26.48 -16.44
N VAL A 502 10.87 -26.46 -16.61
CA VAL A 502 10.18 -27.38 -17.51
C VAL A 502 10.49 -27.01 -18.95
N LYS A 503 11.57 -27.60 -19.48
CA LYS A 503 11.83 -27.70 -20.92
C LYS A 503 10.52 -28.04 -21.62
N THR A 504 10.05 -27.14 -22.49
CA THR A 504 8.91 -27.31 -23.39
C THR A 504 8.95 -28.68 -24.07
N THR A 505 8.32 -29.68 -23.46
CA THR A 505 7.97 -30.92 -24.13
C THR A 505 6.54 -30.73 -24.63
N LYS A 506 6.44 -30.24 -25.86
CA LYS A 506 5.23 -30.43 -26.66
C LYS A 506 4.91 -31.93 -26.67
N LYS A 507 3.91 -32.34 -25.88
CA LYS A 507 3.05 -33.50 -26.17
C LYS A 507 1.72 -33.34 -25.45
N ARG A 508 0.68 -33.02 -26.24
CA ARG A 508 -0.72 -33.29 -25.90
C ARG A 508 -0.84 -34.77 -25.52
N THR A 509 -1.17 -35.05 -24.27
CA THR A 509 -1.97 -36.21 -23.88
C THR A 509 -2.76 -35.91 -22.61
N THR A 510 -3.92 -36.53 -22.54
CA THR A 510 -5.10 -36.28 -21.72
C THR A 510 -4.92 -36.45 -20.21
N ALA A 511 -5.68 -35.64 -19.47
CA ALA A 511 -6.18 -35.78 -18.10
C ALA A 511 -5.52 -36.83 -17.18
N ALA A 512 -4.79 -36.36 -16.16
CA ALA A 512 -4.66 -37.07 -14.88
C ALA A 512 -4.34 -36.09 -13.74
N SER A 513 -5.14 -36.22 -12.68
CA SER A 513 -5.08 -35.57 -11.36
C SER A 513 -3.67 -35.32 -10.81
N THR A 514 -3.34 -34.06 -10.52
CA THR A 514 -2.12 -33.68 -9.77
C THR A 514 -2.44 -33.53 -8.29
N LYS A 515 -1.86 -34.41 -7.45
CA LYS A 515 -1.89 -34.29 -5.99
C LYS A 515 -0.94 -33.18 -5.55
N SER A 516 -1.42 -32.29 -4.67
CA SER A 516 -0.65 -31.23 -4.03
C SER A 516 0.37 -31.80 -3.05
N HIS A 517 1.66 -31.45 -3.21
CA HIS A 517 2.64 -31.60 -2.13
C HIS A 517 2.52 -30.41 -1.18
N HIS A 518 1.84 -30.62 -0.06
CA HIS A 518 1.86 -29.73 1.10
C HIS A 518 3.27 -29.71 1.71
N PHE A 519 3.90 -28.54 1.80
CA PHE A 519 4.94 -28.30 2.82
C PHE A 519 4.22 -28.01 4.14
N ALA A 520 4.38 -28.93 5.10
CA ALA A 520 3.80 -28.81 6.43
C ALA A 520 4.56 -27.78 7.28
N VAL A 521 3.81 -26.91 7.94
CA VAL A 521 4.27 -26.09 9.07
C VAL A 521 4.44 -27.03 10.28
N PRO A 522 5.55 -27.02 11.04
CA PRO A 522 5.69 -27.92 12.18
C PRO A 522 4.81 -27.42 13.33
N ALA A 523 3.78 -28.19 13.66
CA ALA A 523 3.03 -28.05 14.91
C ALA A 523 3.83 -28.68 16.06
N GLN A 524 4.18 -27.89 17.06
CA GLN A 524 4.60 -28.38 18.37
C GLN A 524 3.35 -28.71 19.19
N GLN A 525 3.25 -29.92 19.76
CA GLN A 525 2.46 -30.22 20.95
C GLN A 525 2.82 -31.61 21.54
N PRO A 526 2.42 -31.93 22.80
CA PRO A 526 3.36 -32.19 23.89
C PRO A 526 3.49 -33.68 24.27
N ALA A 527 4.53 -34.01 25.02
CA ALA A 527 4.85 -35.36 25.48
C ALA A 527 4.08 -35.78 26.75
N LYS A 528 3.59 -37.04 26.75
CA LYS A 528 3.59 -38.08 27.83
C LYS A 528 2.49 -39.14 27.55
N PRO A 529 2.51 -40.34 28.18
CA PRO A 529 3.60 -41.32 28.30
C PRO A 529 3.17 -42.75 27.86
N SER A 530 4.15 -43.64 27.84
CA SER A 530 4.20 -45.06 27.42
C SER A 530 3.21 -46.06 28.04
N LEU A 531 2.89 -47.15 27.30
CA LEU A 531 2.58 -48.50 27.83
C LEU A 531 2.78 -49.64 26.78
N PHE A 532 3.78 -50.50 27.06
CA PHE A 532 3.95 -51.96 26.86
C PHE A 532 3.23 -52.79 25.78
N PHE A 533 4.00 -53.60 25.01
CA PHE A 533 4.26 -55.06 25.14
C PHE A 533 5.20 -55.54 23.99
N GLY A 534 6.39 -56.11 24.25
CA GLY A 534 6.71 -57.56 24.20
C GLY A 534 7.02 -58.06 22.77
N THR A 535 8.17 -58.65 22.40
CA THR A 535 8.82 -59.85 22.97
C THR A 535 10.21 -60.16 22.35
N LYS A 536 11.13 -60.68 23.21
CA LYS A 536 12.11 -61.80 23.00
C LYS A 536 13.25 -61.61 21.95
N ASN A 537 14.53 -61.97 22.15
CA ASN A 537 15.29 -62.83 23.07
C ASN A 537 16.79 -62.43 23.02
N ASN A 538 17.50 -62.39 24.16
CA ASN A 538 18.73 -63.18 24.46
C ASN A 538 19.38 -62.73 25.77
N VAL A 539 19.97 -63.70 26.46
CA VAL A 539 20.40 -63.77 27.87
C VAL A 539 21.88 -64.23 27.84
N PRO A 540 22.67 -64.26 28.94
CA PRO A 540 22.97 -63.29 30.01
C PRO A 540 24.50 -63.08 30.22
N THR A 541 24.93 -62.07 31.00
CA THR A 541 25.99 -62.32 32.03
C THR A 541 25.98 -61.33 33.21
N LYS A 542 26.28 -61.93 34.37
CA LYS A 542 26.36 -61.56 35.80
C LYS A 542 27.17 -60.32 36.26
N ALA A 543 26.89 -59.98 37.54
CA ALA A 543 27.77 -59.43 38.60
C ALA A 543 28.03 -57.90 38.60
N ALA A 544 28.23 -57.16 39.70
CA ALA A 544 28.18 -57.36 41.14
C ALA A 544 28.47 -56.00 41.83
N THR A 545 27.69 -55.65 42.86
CA THR A 545 28.12 -55.17 44.20
C THR A 545 28.97 -53.89 44.42
N THR A 546 28.61 -53.20 45.54
CA THR A 546 29.40 -52.28 46.42
C THR A 546 29.76 -50.89 45.87
N ALA A 547 29.24 -49.75 46.37
CA ALA A 547 29.28 -49.11 47.69
C ALA A 547 30.50 -48.18 47.91
N PHE A 548 30.24 -47.14 48.71
CA PHE A 548 31.15 -46.25 49.46
C PHE A 548 31.45 -44.82 48.95
N GLN A 549 30.92 -43.86 49.74
CA GLN A 549 31.55 -42.65 50.33
C GLN A 549 32.15 -41.56 49.41
N ALA A 550 32.29 -40.29 49.80
CA ALA A 550 31.75 -39.38 50.81
C ALA A 550 32.54 -38.05 50.61
N ASN A 551 31.87 -36.90 50.72
CA ASN A 551 32.35 -35.59 51.23
C ASN A 551 31.37 -34.52 50.73
N ARG A 552 30.56 -33.81 51.53
CA ARG A 552 30.79 -32.93 52.70
C ARG A 552 31.70 -31.71 52.43
N ASN A 553 31.04 -30.56 52.23
CA ASN A 553 31.05 -29.33 53.05
C ASN A 553 30.02 -28.39 52.35
N ASP A 554 28.86 -28.00 52.89
CA ASP A 554 28.50 -27.38 54.19
C ASP A 554 29.28 -26.06 54.39
N SER A 555 28.68 -24.87 54.44
CA SER A 555 27.67 -24.37 55.40
C SER A 555 27.33 -22.90 54.99
N SER A 556 26.05 -22.48 54.90
CA SER A 556 25.16 -21.93 55.97
C SER A 556 25.32 -20.38 56.10
N ASP A 557 24.34 -19.50 56.35
CA ASP A 557 23.04 -19.50 57.05
C ASP A 557 22.16 -18.32 56.53
N GLU A 558 20.83 -18.45 56.33
CA GLU A 558 19.66 -18.13 57.22
C GLU A 558 19.45 -16.61 57.50
N GLU A 559 18.26 -15.98 57.51
CA GLU A 559 16.90 -16.27 58.01
C GLU A 559 15.82 -15.78 57.01
N MET A 560 14.67 -16.41 56.73
CA MET A 560 13.49 -16.83 57.51
C MET A 560 12.44 -15.72 57.80
N THR A 561 11.26 -15.83 57.17
CA THR A 561 9.94 -15.52 57.76
C THR A 561 8.80 -16.15 56.95
N GLN A 562 7.78 -16.60 57.67
CA GLN A 562 6.81 -17.64 57.30
C GLN A 562 5.53 -17.13 56.61
N ILE A 563 4.86 -18.09 55.97
CA ILE A 563 3.56 -18.10 55.27
C ILE A 563 2.39 -18.18 56.30
N PRO A 564 1.09 -18.02 55.91
CA PRO A 564 0.34 -19.19 55.41
C PRO A 564 -0.67 -18.92 54.26
N GLU A 565 -1.00 -20.00 53.55
CA GLU A 565 -1.98 -20.18 52.46
C GLU A 565 -3.44 -20.08 52.99
N SER A 566 -4.53 -19.81 52.25
CA SER A 566 -5.21 -20.60 51.18
C SER A 566 -6.58 -19.90 50.81
N PRO A 567 -7.50 -20.41 49.94
CA PRO A 567 -8.05 -19.66 48.77
C PRO A 567 -9.62 -19.60 48.73
N PRO A 568 -10.32 -19.67 47.56
CA PRO A 568 -10.90 -18.55 46.81
C PRO A 568 -12.45 -18.50 46.81
N GLN A 569 -13.06 -17.36 46.45
CA GLN A 569 -14.50 -17.28 46.16
C GLN A 569 -14.81 -16.44 44.92
N HIS A 570 -15.55 -17.06 44.00
CA HIS A 570 -16.33 -16.45 42.92
C HIS A 570 -17.54 -15.71 43.49
N THR A 571 -17.84 -14.51 42.99
CA THR A 571 -19.23 -14.01 42.88
C THR A 571 -19.36 -13.03 41.73
N THR A 572 -20.20 -13.43 40.79
CA THR A 572 -20.91 -12.65 39.77
C THR A 572 -21.76 -11.54 40.41
N TYR A 573 -21.82 -10.36 39.78
CA TYR A 573 -22.87 -9.38 40.03
C TYR A 573 -23.57 -9.07 38.70
N GLU A 574 -24.73 -9.72 38.50
CA GLU A 574 -25.81 -9.24 37.63
C GLU A 574 -26.52 -8.10 38.37
N THR A 575 -26.78 -6.99 37.67
CA THR A 575 -27.73 -5.97 38.13
C THR A 575 -28.91 -6.00 37.16
N GLN A 576 -30.04 -6.50 37.66
CA GLN A 576 -31.34 -6.45 37.02
C GLN A 576 -31.90 -5.02 37.10
N VAL A 577 -32.40 -4.50 35.98
CA VAL A 577 -33.38 -3.40 35.98
C VAL A 577 -34.69 -3.97 35.48
N THR A 578 -35.69 -3.79 36.33
CA THR A 578 -37.10 -4.15 36.26
C THR A 578 -37.81 -3.61 35.01
N VAL A 579 -38.60 -4.48 34.38
CA VAL A 579 -39.60 -4.16 33.35
C VAL A 579 -40.96 -4.53 33.94
N ASP A 580 -41.88 -3.58 34.01
CA ASP A 580 -43.28 -3.83 34.35
C ASP A 580 -44.10 -4.25 33.10
N PRO A 581 -45.16 -5.06 33.29
CA PRO A 581 -45.83 -5.79 32.21
C PRO A 581 -47.22 -5.24 31.86
N GLU A 582 -47.68 -5.43 30.62
CA GLU A 582 -49.11 -5.62 30.34
C GLU A 582 -49.37 -6.23 28.94
N PHE A 583 -49.97 -7.44 28.96
CA PHE A 583 -51.10 -7.94 28.15
C PHE A 583 -51.17 -7.58 26.64
N THR A 584 -51.37 -8.47 25.64
CA THR A 584 -52.02 -9.79 25.54
C THR A 584 -51.78 -10.32 24.11
N GLU A 585 -51.60 -11.64 23.91
CA GLU A 585 -51.83 -12.28 22.59
C GLU A 585 -53.35 -12.54 22.38
N PRO A 586 -53.83 -12.86 21.15
CA PRO A 586 -53.79 -14.26 20.72
C PRO A 586 -53.59 -14.52 19.20
N SER A 587 -52.85 -15.60 18.91
CA SER A 587 -53.08 -16.66 17.90
C SER A 587 -53.58 -16.35 16.48
N GLY A 588 -52.92 -16.94 15.47
CA GLY A 588 -53.58 -17.22 14.18
C GLY A 588 -52.69 -17.65 13.02
N ILE A 589 -52.60 -18.95 12.78
CA ILE A 589 -51.99 -19.62 11.62
C ILE A 589 -52.86 -19.41 10.36
N ASN A 590 -52.29 -18.97 9.22
CA ASN A 590 -52.41 -19.64 7.90
C ASN A 590 -51.88 -18.81 6.71
N LYS A 591 -51.08 -19.49 5.88
CA LYS A 591 -51.09 -19.57 4.40
C LYS A 591 -51.06 -18.28 3.56
N ASP A 592 -50.01 -18.19 2.75
CA ASP A 592 -49.99 -17.51 1.45
C ASP A 592 -51.24 -17.84 0.60
N PRO A 593 -51.74 -16.87 -0.18
CA PRO A 593 -51.39 -16.90 -1.60
C PRO A 593 -51.12 -15.52 -2.23
N GLN A 594 -50.36 -15.59 -3.33
CA GLN A 594 -50.06 -14.55 -4.33
C GLN A 594 -51.15 -13.49 -4.54
N MET A 595 -50.76 -12.21 -4.50
CA MET A 595 -51.26 -11.17 -5.42
C MET A 595 -50.20 -10.09 -5.67
N SER A 596 -50.05 -9.77 -6.95
CA SER A 596 -49.33 -8.63 -7.52
C SER A 596 -49.93 -7.30 -7.07
N PHE A 597 -49.13 -6.28 -6.75
CA PHE A 597 -49.39 -4.87 -7.08
C PHE A 597 -48.15 -3.99 -6.83
N GLY A 598 -47.84 -3.14 -7.82
CA GLY A 598 -47.35 -1.77 -7.64
C GLY A 598 -45.88 -1.55 -7.28
N GLN A 599 -45.07 -1.15 -8.27
CA GLN A 599 -43.84 -0.38 -8.04
C GLN A 599 -44.18 0.94 -7.32
N PRO A 600 -43.49 1.32 -6.23
CA PRO A 600 -43.53 2.69 -5.75
C PRO A 600 -42.59 3.57 -6.60
N SER A 601 -43.20 4.53 -7.30
CA SER A 601 -42.55 5.63 -8.01
C SER A 601 -41.73 6.47 -7.01
N ILE A 602 -40.41 6.52 -7.20
CA ILE A 602 -39.54 7.45 -6.46
C ILE A 602 -39.67 8.82 -7.13
N PRO A 603 -40.10 9.89 -6.43
CA PRO A 603 -40.14 11.23 -7.01
C PRO A 603 -38.71 11.75 -7.21
N SER A 604 -38.45 12.29 -8.40
CA SER A 604 -37.19 12.96 -8.74
C SER A 604 -36.97 14.19 -7.84
N PRO A 605 -35.75 14.45 -7.35
CA PRO A 605 -35.47 15.68 -6.60
C PRO A 605 -35.60 16.91 -7.51
N PRO A 606 -36.06 18.07 -6.99
CA PRO A 606 -36.20 19.28 -7.78
C PRO A 606 -34.83 19.84 -8.19
N PRO A 607 -34.74 20.58 -9.32
CA PRO A 607 -33.49 21.20 -9.75
C PRO A 607 -33.09 22.33 -8.78
N PHE A 608 -31.93 22.19 -8.16
CA PHE A 608 -31.32 23.26 -7.35
C PHE A 608 -30.85 24.39 -8.27
N SER A 609 -31.43 25.57 -8.08
CA SER A 609 -31.00 26.83 -8.67
C SER A 609 -30.11 27.55 -7.65
N LEU A 610 -28.87 27.86 -8.01
CA LEU A 610 -27.97 28.68 -7.19
C LEU A 610 -28.48 30.14 -7.16
N PRO A 611 -28.53 30.81 -5.99
CA PRO A 611 -28.77 32.25 -5.93
C PRO A 611 -27.54 33.02 -6.44
N GLY A 612 -27.82 34.02 -7.27
CA GLY A 612 -26.84 34.80 -8.02
C GLY A 612 -25.89 35.63 -7.16
N TRP A 613 -24.62 35.65 -7.58
CA TRP A 613 -23.68 36.70 -7.26
C TRP A 613 -23.78 37.79 -8.32
N SER A 614 -24.74 38.68 -8.13
CA SER A 614 -24.83 39.94 -8.85
C SER A 614 -25.29 40.97 -7.84
N ASP A 615 -24.35 41.62 -7.17
CA ASP A 615 -24.44 42.99 -6.64
C ASP A 615 -23.21 43.31 -5.78
N LEU A 616 -22.14 43.79 -6.42
CA LEU A 616 -21.14 44.67 -5.79
C LEU A 616 -20.87 45.86 -6.72
N PRO A 617 -20.79 47.10 -6.19
CA PRO A 617 -20.72 48.33 -6.97
C PRO A 617 -19.36 48.53 -7.67
N PRO A 618 -19.29 49.36 -8.74
CA PRO A 618 -18.07 49.56 -9.50
C PRO A 618 -17.08 50.46 -8.74
N SER A 619 -15.97 49.89 -8.29
CA SER A 619 -14.86 50.64 -7.71
C SER A 619 -14.01 51.28 -8.81
N SER A 620 -14.32 52.54 -9.10
CA SER A 620 -13.45 53.65 -9.51
C SER A 620 -11.96 53.36 -9.83
N GLN A 621 -11.58 53.74 -11.05
CA GLN A 621 -10.22 53.98 -11.54
C GLN A 621 -9.41 54.91 -10.61
N MET A 622 -8.14 54.57 -10.35
CA MET A 622 -7.03 55.47 -9.99
C MET A 622 -5.67 54.79 -10.33
N PRO A 623 -4.56 55.53 -10.49
CA PRO A 623 -3.70 55.46 -11.68
C PRO A 623 -2.45 54.58 -11.56
N LEU A 624 -1.84 54.29 -12.72
CA LEU A 624 -0.48 53.73 -12.88
C LEU A 624 0.53 54.53 -12.05
N GLY A 625 1.07 53.89 -11.00
CA GLY A 625 2.25 54.31 -10.26
C GLY A 625 3.39 53.30 -10.47
N SER A 626 4.53 53.83 -10.90
CA SER A 626 5.81 53.18 -11.19
C SER A 626 6.24 52.06 -10.21
N LEU A 627 6.55 50.88 -10.75
CA LEU A 627 7.28 49.80 -10.08
C LEU A 627 8.76 50.18 -9.89
N PRO A 628 9.41 49.84 -8.76
CA PRO A 628 10.86 49.97 -8.59
C PRO A 628 11.62 48.89 -9.39
N PRO A 629 12.87 49.16 -9.83
CA PRO A 629 13.66 48.20 -10.61
C PRO A 629 14.16 47.04 -9.73
N PRO A 630 14.40 45.85 -10.33
CA PRO A 630 14.91 44.68 -9.62
C PRO A 630 16.39 44.85 -9.20
N PRO A 631 16.84 44.17 -8.13
CA PRO A 631 18.23 44.20 -7.67
C PRO A 631 19.17 43.49 -8.66
N PRO A 632 20.46 43.90 -8.73
CA PRO A 632 21.43 43.33 -9.66
C PRO A 632 21.90 41.93 -9.25
N ASP A 633 22.01 41.05 -10.25
CA ASP A 633 22.60 39.72 -10.17
C ASP A 633 24.04 39.77 -9.63
N SER A 634 24.32 38.97 -8.61
CA SER A 634 25.68 38.63 -8.20
C SER A 634 25.86 37.11 -8.15
N PHE A 635 26.22 36.54 -9.29
CA PHE A 635 26.98 35.29 -9.36
C PHE A 635 28.46 35.64 -9.51
N LYS A 636 29.25 35.29 -8.48
CA LYS A 636 30.61 34.75 -8.60
C LYS A 636 30.87 33.81 -7.44
#